data_AF-A0A0C9YAF0-F1
#
_entry.id   AF-A0A0C9YAF0-F1
#
_cell.length_a   1.000
_cell.length_b   1.000
_cell.length_c   1.000
_cell.angle_alpha   90.00
_cell.angle_beta   90.00
_cell.angle_gamma   90.00
#
_symmetry.space_group_name_H-M   'P 1'
#
loop_
_entity.id
_entity.type
_entity.pdbx_description
1 polymer ?
#
loop_
_entity_poly.entity_id
_entity_poly.type
_entity_poly.pdbx_seq_one_letter_code
_entity_poly.pdbx_strand_id
1 'polypeptide(L)'
;MPGVKGLGLEDLETCECTFSKSNALASTVWYASAFHQKQAISGYFKHNDDYEVYANLSKFLYDNYKQALDTICECEATLPGLMKEQNVPNEQVFEKWLVEEKAYLEQLSHKPPEETLQMEYWEQLVKLTAKNTQLYASDATMTKKKEALRRHVLENYEKDLVCVQELERKLNIDIRWKPEDAEWQCAGRLVANREYQRALDRLKGLVVA
;
A
#
# COMPACT_ATOMS: atom_id res chain seq x y z
N MET A 1 10.02 9.00 7.66
CA MET A 1 10.77 7.89 7.03
C MET A 1 11.77 7.28 8.01
N PRO A 2 11.58 6.06 8.55
CA PRO A 2 12.66 5.32 9.17
C PRO A 2 13.62 4.91 8.05
N GLY A 3 14.77 5.58 8.05
CA GLY A 3 15.78 5.51 7.01
C GLY A 3 16.33 4.10 6.82
N VAL A 4 16.46 3.71 5.56
CA VAL A 4 17.31 2.59 5.19
C VAL A 4 18.72 2.88 5.72
N LYS A 5 19.29 1.93 6.48
CA LYS A 5 20.62 2.10 7.07
C LYS A 5 21.64 2.39 5.97
N GLY A 6 22.27 3.57 6.03
CA GLY A 6 23.25 4.04 5.05
C GLY A 6 22.73 5.02 4.00
N LEU A 7 21.42 5.31 3.96
CA LEU A 7 20.84 6.31 3.04
C LEU A 7 21.09 7.76 3.50
N GLY A 8 21.36 7.97 4.79
CA GLY A 8 21.57 9.31 5.35
C GLY A 8 20.30 10.17 5.29
N LEU A 9 20.47 11.46 4.98
CA LEU A 9 19.39 12.44 4.78
C LEU A 9 18.91 12.52 3.31
N GLU A 10 19.27 11.55 2.47
CA GLU A 10 18.92 11.53 1.05
C GLU A 10 17.50 11.00 0.82
N ASP A 11 16.68 11.75 0.08
CA ASP A 11 15.33 11.35 -0.34
C ASP A 11 15.28 10.78 -1.77
N LEU A 12 16.43 10.72 -2.46
CA LEU A 12 16.64 10.23 -3.83
C LEU A 12 15.82 10.97 -4.91
N GLU A 13 15.16 12.09 -4.57
CA GLU A 13 14.32 12.84 -5.50
C GLU A 13 15.14 13.42 -6.68
N THR A 14 16.42 13.71 -6.43
CA THR A 14 17.37 14.22 -7.43
C THR A 14 17.55 13.25 -8.63
N CYS A 15 17.46 11.94 -8.39
CA CYS A 15 17.57 10.94 -9.45
C CYS A 15 16.38 11.02 -10.43
N GLU A 16 15.15 11.15 -9.93
CA GLU A 16 13.96 11.24 -10.77
C GLU A 16 13.95 12.49 -11.66
N CYS A 17 14.36 13.63 -11.10
CA CYS A 17 14.48 14.89 -11.83
C CYS A 17 15.49 14.77 -12.99
N THR A 18 16.61 14.10 -12.76
CA THR A 18 17.67 13.93 -13.78
C THR A 18 17.19 13.09 -14.96
N PHE A 19 16.49 11.97 -14.71
CA PHE A 19 15.92 11.15 -15.78
C PHE A 19 14.82 11.89 -16.56
N SER A 20 13.98 12.66 -15.86
CA SER A 20 12.95 13.48 -16.50
C SER A 20 13.56 14.51 -17.46
N LYS A 21 14.60 15.23 -17.04
CA LYS A 21 15.33 16.19 -17.89
C LYS A 21 15.95 15.53 -19.12
N SER A 22 16.45 14.30 -18.99
CA SER A 22 17.07 13.56 -20.11
C SER A 22 16.10 13.25 -21.27
N ASN A 23 14.79 13.24 -21.01
CA ASN A 23 13.76 13.07 -22.05
C ASN A 23 13.81 14.16 -23.13
N ALA A 24 14.38 15.34 -22.84
CA ALA A 24 14.58 16.39 -23.83
C ALA A 24 15.44 15.93 -25.03
N LEU A 25 16.28 14.91 -24.85
CA LEU A 25 17.09 14.32 -25.93
C LEU A 25 16.32 13.35 -26.83
N ALA A 26 15.13 12.90 -26.42
CA ALA A 26 14.45 11.79 -27.08
C ALA A 26 14.21 12.07 -28.57
N SER A 27 13.80 13.29 -28.94
CA SER A 27 13.58 13.69 -30.33
C SER A 27 14.87 13.67 -31.17
N THR A 28 15.99 14.10 -30.60
CA THR A 28 17.30 14.15 -31.26
C THR A 28 17.90 12.76 -31.45
N VAL A 29 17.66 11.86 -30.50
CA VAL A 29 18.21 10.50 -30.50
C VAL A 29 17.38 9.57 -31.40
N TRP A 30 16.07 9.80 -31.56
CA TRP A 30 15.16 8.86 -32.24
C TRP A 30 15.55 8.51 -33.68
N TYR A 31 16.00 9.49 -34.46
CA TYR A 31 16.38 9.31 -35.87
C TYR A 31 17.90 9.31 -36.10
N ALA A 32 18.70 9.39 -35.03
CA ALA A 32 20.15 9.43 -35.13
C ALA A 32 20.75 8.03 -35.28
N SER A 33 21.90 7.92 -35.93
CA SER A 33 22.65 6.65 -35.97
C SER A 33 23.19 6.31 -34.58
N ALA A 34 23.45 5.03 -34.30
CA ALA A 34 23.92 4.56 -32.98
C ALA A 34 25.15 5.32 -32.44
N PHE A 35 26.04 5.78 -33.32
CA PHE A 35 27.18 6.63 -32.94
C PHE A 35 26.73 8.01 -32.44
N HIS A 36 25.89 8.71 -33.22
CA HIS A 36 25.40 10.04 -32.89
C HIS A 36 24.46 10.03 -31.69
N GLN A 37 23.69 8.96 -31.49
CA GLN A 37 22.90 8.74 -30.27
C GLN A 37 23.79 8.73 -29.03
N LYS A 38 24.85 7.91 -29.02
CA LYS A 38 25.81 7.84 -27.91
C LYS A 38 26.52 9.17 -27.69
N GLN A 39 26.89 9.86 -28.77
CA GLN A 39 27.53 11.17 -28.69
C GLN A 39 26.60 12.23 -28.09
N ALA A 40 25.33 12.29 -28.53
CA ALA A 40 24.34 13.24 -28.03
C ALA A 40 24.03 13.01 -26.54
N ILE A 41 23.85 11.75 -26.14
CA ILE A 41 23.64 11.38 -24.73
C ILE A 41 24.87 11.76 -23.89
N SER A 42 26.08 11.39 -24.32
CA SER A 42 27.30 11.71 -23.57
C SER A 42 27.55 13.21 -23.47
N GLY A 43 27.31 13.97 -24.55
CA GLY A 43 27.49 15.42 -24.56
C GLY A 43 26.50 16.14 -23.64
N TYR A 44 25.25 15.68 -23.62
CA TYR A 44 24.22 16.21 -22.72
C TYR A 44 24.57 16.00 -21.25
N PHE A 45 24.94 14.77 -20.87
CA PHE A 45 25.29 14.49 -19.48
C PHE A 45 26.54 15.26 -19.04
N LYS A 46 27.57 15.36 -19.89
CA LYS A 46 28.74 16.22 -19.59
C LYS A 46 28.37 17.68 -19.38
N HIS A 47 27.53 18.23 -20.26
CA HIS A 47 27.05 19.60 -20.11
C HIS A 47 26.20 19.77 -18.86
N ASN A 48 25.31 18.82 -18.56
CA ASN A 48 24.52 18.88 -17.35
C ASN A 48 25.40 18.78 -16.09
N ASP A 49 26.41 17.92 -16.11
CA ASP A 49 27.36 17.73 -15.03
C ASP A 49 28.12 19.02 -14.72
N ASP A 50 28.76 19.60 -15.74
CA ASP A 50 29.61 20.79 -15.63
C ASP A 50 28.85 22.04 -15.18
N TYR A 51 27.58 22.19 -15.58
CA TYR A 51 26.81 23.43 -15.36
C TYR A 51 25.77 23.33 -14.23
N GLU A 52 25.26 22.14 -13.91
CA GLU A 52 24.20 21.97 -12.91
C GLU A 52 24.57 20.95 -11.83
N VAL A 53 24.99 19.73 -12.20
CA VAL A 53 25.08 18.61 -11.23
C VAL A 53 26.17 18.86 -10.21
N TYR A 54 27.39 19.24 -10.59
CA TYR A 54 28.47 19.41 -9.61
C TYR A 54 28.18 20.51 -8.59
N ALA A 55 27.62 21.64 -9.04
CA ALA A 55 27.25 22.74 -8.16
C ALA A 55 26.11 22.35 -7.22
N ASN A 56 25.09 21.67 -7.73
CA ASN A 56 23.96 21.21 -6.93
C ASN A 56 24.39 20.12 -5.93
N LEU A 57 25.19 19.16 -6.37
CA LEU A 57 25.69 18.06 -5.53
C LEU A 57 26.60 18.57 -4.42
N SER A 58 27.51 19.50 -4.72
CA SER A 58 28.40 20.08 -3.70
C SER A 58 27.62 20.87 -2.65
N LYS A 59 26.64 21.68 -3.08
CA LYS A 59 25.76 22.40 -2.16
C LYS A 59 24.93 21.43 -1.31
N PHE A 60 24.33 20.43 -1.94
CA PHE A 60 23.54 19.41 -1.27
C PHE A 60 24.36 18.64 -0.21
N LEU A 61 25.57 18.20 -0.55
CA LEU A 61 26.47 17.52 0.39
C LEU A 61 26.84 18.43 1.57
N TYR A 62 27.13 19.70 1.30
CA TYR A 62 27.44 20.68 2.34
C TYR A 62 26.25 20.95 3.26
N ASP A 63 25.07 21.18 2.70
CA ASP A 63 23.84 21.46 3.44
C ASP A 63 23.44 20.24 4.28
N ASN A 64 23.54 19.02 3.74
CA ASN A 64 23.29 17.78 4.48
C ASN A 64 24.30 17.55 5.60
N TYR A 65 25.58 17.83 5.36
CA TYR A 65 26.61 17.72 6.40
C TYR A 65 26.33 18.68 7.56
N LYS A 66 25.98 19.93 7.25
CA LYS A 66 25.62 20.92 8.25
C LYS A 66 24.37 20.51 9.03
N GLN A 67 23.32 20.07 8.32
CA GLN A 67 22.10 19.56 8.94
C GLN A 67 22.37 18.36 9.87
N ALA A 68 23.25 17.44 9.46
CA ALA A 68 23.62 16.30 10.28
C ALA A 68 24.34 16.75 11.57
N LEU A 69 25.27 17.71 11.47
CA LEU A 69 25.93 18.28 12.66
C LEU A 69 24.95 18.98 13.59
N ASP A 70 24.07 19.81 13.03
CA ASP A 70 23.06 20.55 13.80
C ASP A 70 22.11 19.55 14.50
N THR A 71 21.66 18.51 13.80
CA THR A 71 20.82 17.42 14.36
C THR A 71 21.54 16.68 15.50
N ILE A 72 22.82 16.34 15.32
CA ILE A 72 23.59 15.68 16.39
C ILE A 72 23.68 16.59 17.63
N CYS A 73 24.01 17.87 17.44
CA CYS A 73 24.11 18.82 18.55
C CYS A 73 22.77 18.99 19.27
N GLU A 74 21.66 19.12 18.55
CA GLU A 74 20.32 19.23 19.10
C GLU A 74 19.89 17.96 19.83
N CYS A 75 20.16 16.78 19.25
CA CYS A 75 19.86 15.49 19.87
C CYS A 75 20.67 15.29 21.15
N GLU A 76 21.98 15.53 21.16
CA GLU A 76 22.82 15.38 22.36
C GLU A 76 22.37 16.28 23.51
N ALA A 77 21.86 17.49 23.20
CA ALA A 77 21.36 18.41 24.20
C ALA A 77 19.98 18.00 24.77
N THR A 78 19.09 17.48 23.94
CA THR A 78 17.68 17.23 24.29
C THR A 78 17.40 15.80 24.75
N LEU A 79 18.07 14.81 24.16
CA LEU A 79 17.84 13.38 24.39
C LEU A 79 18.00 12.99 25.88
N PRO A 80 19.04 13.43 26.62
CA PRO A 80 19.19 13.03 28.03
C PRO A 80 18.08 13.57 28.94
N GLY A 81 17.51 14.74 28.60
CA GLY A 81 16.37 15.31 29.32
C GLY A 81 15.11 14.49 29.10
N LEU A 82 14.79 14.21 27.83
CA LEU A 82 13.63 13.42 27.44
C LEU A 82 13.70 11.97 27.95
N MET A 83 14.89 11.34 27.93
CA MET A 83 15.09 10.00 28.47
C MET A 83 14.81 9.95 29.97
N LYS A 84 15.19 10.98 30.72
CA LYS A 84 14.87 11.09 32.16
C LYS A 84 13.37 11.27 32.39
N GLU A 85 12.72 12.13 31.62
CA GLU A 85 11.27 12.36 31.72
C GLU A 85 10.45 11.11 31.40
N GLN A 86 10.87 10.33 30.39
CA GLN A 86 10.19 9.11 29.93
C GLN A 86 10.65 7.83 30.65
N ASN A 87 11.52 7.94 31.68
CA ASN A 87 12.10 6.81 32.40
C ASN A 87 12.77 5.75 31.49
N VAL A 88 13.45 6.19 30.44
CA VAL A 88 14.19 5.30 29.52
C VAL A 88 15.62 5.12 30.05
N PRO A 89 16.01 3.91 30.48
CA PRO A 89 17.27 3.71 31.19
C PRO A 89 18.51 3.67 30.28
N ASN A 90 18.37 3.34 29.00
CA ASN A 90 19.48 3.19 28.07
C ASN A 90 19.04 3.40 26.61
N GLU A 91 19.95 3.88 25.76
CA GLU A 91 19.74 4.04 24.33
C GLU A 91 19.50 2.71 23.61
N GLN A 92 20.01 1.59 24.15
CA GLN A 92 19.74 0.23 23.63
C GLN A 92 18.25 -0.15 23.63
N VAL A 93 17.42 0.58 24.38
CA VAL A 93 15.97 0.40 24.34
C VAL A 93 15.40 0.80 22.97
N PHE A 94 15.95 1.84 22.33
CA PHE A 94 15.52 2.27 21.01
C PHE A 94 15.79 1.19 19.95
N GLU A 95 16.95 0.53 20.01
CA GLU A 95 17.26 -0.58 19.08
C GLU A 95 16.27 -1.74 19.24
N LYS A 96 15.87 -2.06 20.47
CA LYS A 96 14.84 -3.08 20.73
C LYS A 96 13.49 -2.67 20.18
N TRP A 97 13.07 -1.42 20.42
CA TRP A 97 11.82 -0.89 19.89
C TRP A 97 11.78 -0.90 18.36
N LEU A 98 12.89 -0.59 17.69
CA LEU A 98 12.96 -0.67 16.22
C LEU A 98 12.79 -2.12 15.71
N VAL A 99 13.37 -3.10 16.41
CA VAL A 99 13.19 -4.52 16.06
C VAL A 99 11.75 -4.97 16.31
N GLU A 100 11.17 -4.60 17.45
CA GLU A 100 9.78 -4.88 17.81
C GLU A 100 8.80 -4.23 16.83
N GLU A 101 9.03 -2.96 16.47
CA GLU A 101 8.23 -2.22 15.50
C GLU A 101 8.33 -2.88 14.12
N LYS A 102 9.54 -3.24 13.66
CA LYS A 102 9.72 -3.96 12.40
C LYS A 102 8.94 -5.28 12.40
N ALA A 103 9.04 -6.07 13.46
CA ALA A 103 8.32 -7.34 13.59
C ALA A 103 6.80 -7.13 13.60
N TYR A 104 6.32 -6.09 14.28
CA TYR A 104 4.91 -5.70 14.30
C TYR A 104 4.41 -5.30 12.90
N LEU A 105 5.18 -4.48 12.16
CA LEU A 105 4.83 -4.07 10.81
C LEU A 105 4.85 -5.23 9.81
N GLU A 106 5.82 -6.15 9.94
CA GLU A 106 5.85 -7.40 9.16
C GLU A 106 4.61 -8.25 9.43
N GLN A 107 4.18 -8.38 10.70
CA GLN A 107 2.94 -9.06 11.06
C GLN A 107 1.69 -8.34 10.52
N LEU A 108 1.66 -7.00 10.53
CA LEU A 108 0.54 -6.21 10.03
C LEU A 108 0.34 -6.35 8.51
N SER A 109 1.43 -6.55 7.77
CA SER A 109 1.40 -6.86 6.33
C SER A 109 0.66 -8.18 6.04
N HIS A 110 0.73 -9.14 6.95
CA HIS A 110 0.10 -10.46 6.81
C HIS A 110 -1.26 -10.50 7.50
N LYS A 111 -2.33 -10.10 6.81
CA LYS A 111 -3.68 -10.49 7.24
C LYS A 111 -3.79 -12.03 7.20
N PRO A 112 -4.29 -12.69 8.26
CA PRO A 112 -4.43 -14.14 8.26
C PRO A 112 -5.28 -14.58 7.05
N PRO A 113 -4.77 -15.50 6.21
CA PRO A 113 -5.46 -15.89 4.98
C PRO A 113 -6.88 -16.41 5.27
N GLU A 114 -7.07 -17.05 6.41
CA GLU A 114 -8.35 -17.58 6.89
C GLU A 114 -9.38 -16.47 7.18
N GLU A 115 -8.98 -15.37 7.83
CA GLU A 115 -9.86 -14.23 8.09
C GLU A 115 -10.27 -13.54 6.78
N THR A 116 -9.34 -13.40 5.83
CA THR A 116 -9.67 -12.89 4.48
C THR A 116 -10.67 -13.77 3.73
N LEU A 117 -10.51 -15.08 3.79
CA LEU A 117 -11.43 -16.01 3.13
C LEU A 117 -12.82 -16.02 3.80
N GLN A 118 -12.89 -15.94 5.13
CA GLN A 118 -14.16 -15.81 5.86
C GLN A 118 -14.89 -14.49 5.56
N MET A 119 -14.16 -13.38 5.47
CA MET A 119 -14.71 -12.09 5.06
C MET A 119 -15.23 -12.13 3.61
N GLU A 120 -14.47 -12.71 2.68
CA GLU A 120 -14.90 -12.90 1.28
C GLU A 120 -16.13 -13.79 1.18
N TYR A 121 -16.18 -14.89 1.93
CA TYR A 121 -17.33 -15.77 2.01
C TYR A 121 -18.58 -15.04 2.52
N TRP A 122 -18.46 -14.26 3.60
CA TRP A 122 -19.55 -13.45 4.14
C TRP A 122 -20.06 -12.41 3.13
N GLU A 123 -19.17 -11.67 2.48
CA GLU A 123 -19.54 -10.68 1.45
C GLU A 123 -20.27 -11.34 0.27
N GLN A 124 -19.84 -12.53 -0.15
CA GLN A 124 -20.49 -13.29 -1.24
C GLN A 124 -21.87 -13.82 -0.83
N LEU A 125 -22.05 -14.27 0.42
CA LEU A 125 -23.37 -14.65 0.95
C LEU A 125 -24.35 -13.47 1.00
N VAL A 126 -23.89 -12.28 1.40
CA VAL A 126 -24.70 -11.06 1.39
C VAL A 126 -25.11 -10.67 -0.04
N LYS A 127 -24.19 -10.79 -1.02
CA LYS A 127 -24.51 -10.55 -2.44
C LYS A 127 -25.52 -11.56 -2.99
N LEU A 128 -25.33 -12.84 -2.68
CA LEU A 128 -26.21 -13.92 -3.12
C LEU A 128 -27.62 -13.75 -2.56
N THR A 129 -27.74 -13.42 -1.27
CA THR A 129 -29.04 -13.16 -0.63
C THR A 129 -29.74 -11.96 -1.25
N ALA A 130 -29.05 -10.84 -1.46
CA ALA A 130 -29.61 -9.66 -2.11
C ALA A 130 -30.11 -9.94 -3.54
N LYS A 131 -29.34 -10.71 -4.34
CA LYS A 131 -29.73 -11.13 -5.70
C LYS A 131 -30.93 -12.07 -5.68
N ASN A 132 -31.01 -12.98 -4.71
CA ASN A 132 -32.15 -13.86 -4.53
C ASN A 132 -33.43 -13.05 -4.28
N THR A 133 -33.39 -12.04 -3.41
CA THR A 133 -34.53 -11.14 -3.14
C THR A 133 -34.94 -10.36 -4.39
N GLN A 134 -33.98 -9.91 -5.20
CA GLN A 134 -34.25 -9.25 -6.48
C GLN A 134 -34.90 -10.18 -7.51
N LEU A 135 -34.48 -11.45 -7.55
CA LEU A 135 -35.08 -12.48 -8.41
C LEU A 135 -36.57 -12.66 -8.06
N TYR A 136 -36.90 -12.88 -6.78
CA TYR A 136 -38.29 -13.02 -6.32
C TYR A 136 -39.15 -11.77 -6.59
N ALA A 137 -38.59 -10.56 -6.39
CA ALA A 137 -39.29 -9.31 -6.70
C ALA A 137 -39.53 -9.13 -8.21
N SER A 138 -38.61 -9.63 -9.04
CA SER A 138 -38.72 -9.55 -10.49
C SER A 138 -39.82 -10.46 -11.04
N ASP A 139 -40.09 -11.61 -10.42
CA ASP A 139 -41.12 -12.58 -10.83
C ASP A 139 -42.54 -12.01 -10.76
N ALA A 140 -42.78 -11.03 -9.88
CA ALA A 140 -44.09 -10.44 -9.66
C ALA A 140 -44.62 -9.53 -10.81
N THR A 141 -43.80 -9.15 -11.80
CA THR A 141 -44.25 -8.21 -12.88
C THR A 141 -43.74 -8.57 -14.29
N MET A 142 -44.65 -8.99 -15.18
CA MET A 142 -44.31 -9.51 -16.51
C MET A 142 -44.31 -8.43 -17.62
N THR A 143 -43.14 -8.09 -18.19
CA THR A 143 -43.01 -7.42 -19.51
C THR A 143 -41.77 -7.92 -20.25
N LYS A 144 -41.77 -7.93 -21.61
CA LYS A 144 -40.67 -8.49 -22.44
C LYS A 144 -39.28 -7.86 -22.20
N LYS A 145 -39.21 -6.56 -21.87
CA LYS A 145 -37.93 -5.90 -21.50
C LYS A 145 -37.39 -6.36 -20.13
N LYS A 146 -38.29 -6.75 -19.20
CA LYS A 146 -37.90 -7.30 -17.90
C LYS A 146 -37.38 -8.73 -17.99
N GLU A 147 -37.74 -9.49 -19.03
CA GLU A 147 -37.30 -10.89 -19.21
C GLU A 147 -35.80 -11.02 -19.50
N ALA A 148 -35.21 -10.10 -20.28
CA ALA A 148 -33.76 -10.06 -20.49
C ALA A 148 -33.02 -9.70 -19.19
N LEU A 149 -33.55 -8.75 -18.42
CA LEU A 149 -33.00 -8.37 -17.11
C LEU A 149 -33.05 -9.55 -16.13
N ARG A 150 -34.14 -10.32 -16.12
CA ARG A 150 -34.27 -11.53 -15.30
C ARG A 150 -33.23 -12.59 -15.64
N ARG A 151 -33.01 -12.87 -16.94
CA ARG A 151 -31.97 -13.82 -17.37
C ARG A 151 -30.59 -13.42 -16.88
N HIS A 152 -30.24 -12.14 -16.98
CA HIS A 152 -28.97 -11.63 -16.45
C HIS A 152 -28.88 -11.74 -14.92
N VAL A 153 -29.97 -11.48 -14.19
CA VAL A 153 -29.99 -11.64 -12.72
C VAL A 153 -29.81 -13.10 -12.32
N LEU A 154 -30.45 -14.03 -13.02
CA LEU A 154 -30.33 -15.47 -12.80
C LEU A 154 -28.91 -15.98 -13.10
N GLU A 155 -28.35 -15.64 -14.25
CA GLU A 155 -26.96 -16.00 -14.62
C GLU A 155 -25.95 -15.45 -13.59
N ASN A 156 -26.17 -14.23 -13.11
CA ASN A 156 -25.33 -13.62 -12.08
C ASN A 156 -25.53 -14.23 -10.70
N TYR A 157 -26.69 -14.82 -10.41
CA TYR A 157 -26.96 -15.57 -9.19
C TYR A 157 -26.27 -16.94 -9.22
N GLU A 158 -26.33 -17.65 -10.35
CA GLU A 158 -25.66 -18.94 -10.55
C GLU A 158 -24.15 -18.81 -10.46
N LYS A 159 -23.56 -17.76 -11.05
CA LYS A 159 -22.13 -17.47 -10.92
C LYS A 159 -21.71 -17.24 -9.47
N ASP A 160 -22.46 -16.42 -8.74
CA ASP A 160 -22.18 -16.17 -7.32
C ASP A 160 -22.34 -17.45 -6.49
N LEU A 161 -23.31 -18.31 -6.81
CA LEU A 161 -23.51 -19.58 -6.13
C LEU A 161 -22.29 -20.51 -6.28
N VAL A 162 -21.72 -20.61 -7.48
CA VAL A 162 -20.48 -21.38 -7.72
C VAL A 162 -19.31 -20.80 -6.91
N CYS A 163 -19.14 -19.48 -6.92
CA CYS A 163 -18.11 -18.82 -6.10
C CYS A 163 -18.26 -19.12 -4.60
N VAL A 164 -19.49 -19.11 -4.08
CA VAL A 164 -19.76 -19.42 -2.67
C VAL A 164 -19.45 -20.89 -2.35
N GLN A 165 -19.80 -21.82 -3.24
CA GLN A 165 -19.47 -23.25 -3.07
C GLN A 165 -17.96 -23.52 -3.10
N GLU A 166 -17.22 -22.80 -3.94
CA GLU A 166 -15.75 -22.88 -3.95
C GLU A 166 -15.12 -22.38 -2.65
N LEU A 167 -15.71 -21.34 -2.05
CA LEU A 167 -15.26 -20.79 -0.75
C LEU A 167 -15.63 -21.74 0.40
N GLU A 168 -16.81 -22.36 0.38
CA GLU A 168 -17.22 -23.40 1.35
C GLU A 168 -16.24 -24.58 1.34
N ARG A 169 -15.81 -25.02 0.15
CA ARG A 169 -14.79 -26.06 -0.01
C ARG A 169 -13.42 -25.63 0.52
N LYS A 170 -13.03 -24.37 0.35
CA LYS A 170 -11.74 -23.84 0.84
C LYS A 170 -11.72 -23.68 2.36
N LEU A 171 -12.87 -23.32 2.95
CA LEU A 171 -13.04 -23.11 4.39
C LEU A 171 -13.49 -24.38 5.15
N ASN A 172 -13.71 -25.50 4.45
CA ASN A 172 -14.26 -26.75 5.00
C ASN A 172 -15.60 -26.54 5.75
N ILE A 173 -16.50 -25.76 5.17
CA ILE A 173 -17.82 -25.48 5.75
C ILE A 173 -18.82 -26.52 5.25
N ASP A 174 -19.33 -27.35 6.15
CA ASP A 174 -20.35 -28.37 5.83
C ASP A 174 -21.78 -27.81 5.77
N ILE A 175 -22.05 -26.74 6.53
CA ILE A 175 -23.37 -26.10 6.62
C ILE A 175 -23.24 -24.63 6.28
N ARG A 176 -23.92 -24.19 5.22
CA ARG A 176 -23.95 -22.78 4.80
C ARG A 176 -24.40 -21.88 5.94
N TRP A 177 -23.62 -20.81 6.18
CA TRP A 177 -23.90 -19.81 7.21
C TRP A 177 -25.23 -19.09 6.99
N LYS A 178 -25.97 -18.95 8.09
CA LYS A 178 -27.19 -18.16 8.19
C LYS A 178 -26.96 -16.93 9.07
N PRO A 179 -27.77 -15.87 8.94
CA PRO A 179 -27.65 -14.66 9.77
C PRO A 179 -27.77 -14.90 11.29
N GLU A 180 -28.35 -16.02 11.68
CA GLU A 180 -28.54 -16.45 13.08
C GLU A 180 -27.28 -17.13 13.66
N ASP A 181 -26.35 -17.57 12.81
CA ASP A 181 -25.16 -18.29 13.25
C ASP A 181 -24.11 -17.35 13.85
N ALA A 182 -23.41 -17.82 14.89
CA ALA A 182 -22.37 -17.05 15.56
C ALA A 182 -21.19 -16.71 14.63
N GLU A 183 -20.87 -17.61 13.71
CA GLU A 183 -19.80 -17.47 12.72
C GLU A 183 -20.11 -16.36 11.72
N TRP A 184 -21.36 -16.27 11.26
CA TRP A 184 -21.83 -15.21 10.37
C TRP A 184 -21.75 -13.83 11.05
N GLN A 185 -22.16 -13.74 12.31
CA GLN A 185 -22.10 -12.48 13.07
C GLN A 185 -20.66 -12.07 13.37
N CYS A 186 -19.77 -13.03 13.63
CA CYS A 186 -18.36 -12.77 13.83
C CYS A 186 -17.71 -12.23 12.56
N ALA A 187 -17.90 -12.90 11.43
CA ALA A 187 -17.40 -12.45 10.13
C ALA A 187 -17.97 -11.08 9.73
N GLY A 188 -19.26 -10.81 9.98
CA GLY A 188 -19.86 -9.50 9.75
C GLY A 188 -19.20 -8.39 10.57
N ARG A 189 -18.84 -8.65 11.84
CA ARG A 189 -18.07 -7.71 12.67
C ARG A 189 -16.64 -7.49 12.12
N LEU A 190 -15.98 -8.53 11.63
CA LEU A 190 -14.66 -8.43 11.00
C LEU A 190 -14.72 -7.58 9.72
N VAL A 191 -15.70 -7.81 8.85
CA VAL A 191 -15.91 -7.01 7.63
C VAL A 191 -16.19 -5.55 7.97
N ALA A 192 -17.02 -5.26 8.97
CA ALA A 192 -17.27 -3.89 9.42
C ALA A 192 -16.00 -3.22 9.97
N ASN A 193 -15.19 -3.95 10.74
CA ASN A 193 -13.93 -3.45 11.28
C ASN A 193 -12.81 -3.35 10.24
N ARG A 194 -12.94 -3.98 9.07
CA ARG A 194 -11.94 -3.98 8.00
C ARG A 194 -11.65 -2.58 7.46
N GLU A 195 -12.68 -1.76 7.30
CA GLU A 195 -12.51 -0.37 6.83
C GLU A 195 -11.78 0.48 7.87
N TYR A 196 -12.14 0.32 9.14
CA TYR A 196 -11.48 0.97 10.26
C TYR A 196 -10.01 0.54 10.39
N GLN A 197 -9.73 -0.77 10.30
CA GLN A 197 -8.37 -1.30 10.31
C GLN A 197 -7.56 -0.79 9.12
N ARG A 198 -8.12 -0.77 7.91
CA ARG A 198 -7.44 -0.20 6.72
C ARG A 198 -7.13 1.29 6.89
N ALA A 199 -8.06 2.06 7.48
CA ALA A 199 -7.84 3.47 7.76
C ALA A 199 -6.72 3.66 8.81
N LEU A 200 -6.71 2.84 9.86
CA LEU A 200 -5.64 2.81 10.85
C LEU A 200 -4.29 2.41 10.24
N ASP A 201 -4.26 1.35 9.42
CA ASP A 201 -3.04 0.88 8.74
C ASP A 201 -2.48 1.99 7.84
N ARG A 202 -3.35 2.71 7.13
CA ARG A 202 -2.96 3.86 6.30
C ARG A 202 -2.43 5.03 7.13
N LEU A 203 -3.06 5.35 8.26
CA LEU A 203 -2.58 6.40 9.17
C LEU A 203 -1.24 6.03 9.79
N LYS A 204 -1.08 4.78 10.25
CA LYS A 204 0.19 4.26 10.76
C LYS A 204 1.28 4.33 9.67
N GLY A 205 0.94 3.93 8.44
CA GLY A 205 1.85 4.06 7.30
C GLY A 205 2.27 5.50 7.01
N LEU A 206 1.39 6.49 7.21
CA LEU A 206 1.73 7.91 7.03
C LEU A 206 2.58 8.49 8.16
N VAL A 207 2.45 7.99 9.40
CA VAL A 207 3.26 8.42 10.54
C VAL A 207 4.66 7.81 10.48
N VAL A 208 4.76 6.59 9.96
CA VAL A 208 6.05 5.91 9.74
C VAL A 208 6.71 6.42 8.47
N ALA A 209 5.97 6.79 7.42
CA ALA A 209 6.55 7.38 6.20
C ALA A 209 7.32 8.68 6.46
#